data_AF-A0A521XES2-F1
#
_entry.id   AF-A0A521XES2-F1
#
_cell.length_a   1.000
_cell.length_b   1.000
_cell.length_c   1.000
_cell.angle_alpha   90.00
_cell.angle_beta   90.00
_cell.angle_gamma   90.00
#
_symmetry.space_group_name_H-M   'P 1'
#
loop_
_entity.id
_entity.type
_entity.pdbx_description
1 polymer ?
#
loop_
_entity_poly.entity_id
_entity_poly.type
_entity_poly.pdbx_seq_one_letter_code
_entity_poly.pdbx_strand_id
1 'polypeptide(L)'
;MSILVNKNTRVVVQGITGGEGTFHTQQMLAYGTKIVAGVTPGKGGAQYKGSEQYPFKKQVPVFNSVADAVKNEGATASVIFVPASFAAEAVLEAIDAGIKMIVTITEGIPARDMVGVYAQLIRHQVRMIGPNCPGIITPGECKIGIMPGFIHTPGRIGIISRSGTLTYEAVWQVSELGMGQSTCVGIGGDPVIGSSFTDLLKLFNEDDKTDAVIMIGEIGGTAEEAAAEYVKKNFKKPVIGFIAGRTAPPGRRMGHAGAIISGGKGTAAEKMDAMRKAGIHVVESPAMLGATVAKVLGKKSAKKTIAVAKSVKPKAIKKTVLRSKKSKGNRQRRVSSKTESKKSR
;
A
#
# COMPACT_ATOMS: atom_id res chain seq x y z
N MET A 1 5.52 -21.71 -0.82
CA MET A 1 6.02 -20.92 -1.95
C MET A 1 5.78 -19.45 -1.60
N SER A 2 5.58 -18.59 -2.58
CA SER A 2 4.98 -17.26 -2.47
C SER A 2 3.61 -17.29 -3.16
N ILE A 3 2.65 -16.45 -2.79
CA ILE A 3 1.31 -16.49 -3.41
C ILE A 3 1.23 -15.90 -4.83
N LEU A 4 2.11 -14.96 -5.21
CA LEU A 4 1.99 -14.21 -6.48
C LEU A 4 3.32 -13.84 -7.15
N VAL A 5 4.32 -13.42 -6.37
CA VAL A 5 5.61 -12.95 -6.90
C VAL A 5 6.77 -13.64 -6.20
N ASN A 6 7.82 -13.96 -6.93
CA ASN A 6 8.99 -14.69 -6.44
C ASN A 6 10.27 -14.27 -7.17
N LYS A 7 11.38 -14.92 -6.85
CA LYS A 7 12.70 -14.64 -7.48
C LYS A 7 12.74 -14.80 -9.00
N ASN A 8 11.76 -15.45 -9.62
CA ASN A 8 11.66 -15.64 -11.08
C ASN A 8 10.76 -14.60 -11.76
N THR A 9 10.02 -13.79 -11.01
CA THR A 9 9.16 -12.75 -11.57
C THR A 9 9.99 -11.71 -12.31
N ARG A 10 9.74 -11.55 -13.62
CA ARG A 10 10.39 -10.57 -14.51
C ARG A 10 9.48 -9.35 -14.64
N VAL A 11 9.93 -8.19 -14.19
CA VAL A 11 9.09 -7.01 -14.02
C VAL A 11 9.40 -5.96 -15.10
N VAL A 12 8.35 -5.47 -15.77
CA VAL A 12 8.40 -4.25 -16.57
C VAL A 12 7.84 -3.07 -15.76
N VAL A 13 8.51 -1.92 -15.85
CA VAL A 13 8.09 -0.68 -15.16
C VAL A 13 7.47 0.29 -16.16
N GLN A 14 6.16 0.49 -16.08
CA GLN A 14 5.47 1.51 -16.87
C GLN A 14 5.61 2.87 -16.19
N GLY A 15 6.12 3.86 -16.94
CA GLY A 15 6.47 5.17 -16.39
C GLY A 15 7.87 5.22 -15.76
N ILE A 16 8.79 4.34 -16.15
CA ILE A 16 10.14 4.21 -15.56
C ILE A 16 10.94 5.52 -15.53
N THR A 17 10.74 6.40 -16.52
CA THR A 17 11.50 7.66 -16.64
C THR A 17 10.85 8.84 -15.90
N GLY A 18 9.69 8.63 -15.27
CA GLY A 18 9.07 9.61 -14.37
C GLY A 18 9.73 9.58 -12.98
N GLY A 19 9.49 10.60 -12.15
CA GLY A 19 10.13 10.73 -10.83
C GLY A 19 9.91 9.51 -9.92
N GLU A 20 8.64 9.16 -9.69
CA GLU A 20 8.26 7.99 -8.86
C GLU A 20 8.72 6.67 -9.48
N GLY A 21 8.54 6.49 -10.80
CA GLY A 21 9.00 5.31 -11.51
C GLY A 21 10.51 5.12 -11.40
N THR A 22 11.28 6.21 -11.49
CA THR A 22 12.74 6.18 -11.35
C THR A 22 13.14 5.82 -9.92
N PHE A 23 12.60 6.56 -8.94
CA PHE A 23 12.91 6.37 -7.53
C PHE A 23 12.62 4.93 -7.07
N HIS A 24 11.43 4.41 -7.38
CA HIS A 24 11.04 3.09 -6.95
C HIS A 24 11.70 1.97 -7.77
N THR A 25 12.05 2.20 -9.04
CA THR A 25 12.86 1.24 -9.80
C THR A 25 14.23 1.06 -9.18
N GLN A 26 14.89 2.15 -8.77
CA GLN A 26 16.18 2.09 -8.07
C GLN A 26 16.07 1.22 -6.82
N GLN A 27 15.00 1.38 -6.03
CA GLN A 27 14.80 0.59 -4.82
C GLN A 27 14.46 -0.87 -5.11
N MET A 28 13.67 -1.16 -6.14
CA MET A 28 13.35 -2.53 -6.54
C MET A 28 14.59 -3.26 -7.05
N LEU A 29 15.44 -2.60 -7.85
CA LEU A 29 16.74 -3.12 -8.26
C LEU A 29 17.64 -3.37 -7.05
N ALA A 30 17.71 -2.43 -6.11
CA ALA A 30 18.50 -2.59 -4.89
C ALA A 30 18.00 -3.74 -3.99
N TYR A 31 16.69 -4.02 -4.02
CA TYR A 31 16.10 -5.15 -3.31
C TYR A 31 16.39 -6.50 -3.98
N GLY A 32 16.82 -6.52 -5.24
CA GLY A 32 17.07 -7.74 -6.02
C GLY A 32 15.90 -8.15 -6.92
N THR A 33 14.87 -7.32 -7.08
CA THR A 33 13.80 -7.57 -8.06
C THR A 33 14.38 -7.59 -9.47
N LYS A 34 13.99 -8.58 -10.27
CA LYS A 34 14.38 -8.68 -11.69
C LYS A 34 13.58 -7.70 -12.54
N ILE A 35 13.99 -6.43 -12.52
CA ILE A 35 13.51 -5.43 -13.48
C ILE A 35 14.18 -5.71 -14.82
N VAL A 36 13.38 -6.08 -15.82
CA VAL A 36 13.88 -6.48 -17.15
C VAL A 36 13.70 -5.40 -18.20
N ALA A 37 12.72 -4.52 -18.02
CA ALA A 37 12.41 -3.47 -18.97
C ALA A 37 11.71 -2.30 -18.29
N GLY A 38 11.74 -1.16 -18.94
CA GLY A 38 10.86 -0.04 -18.66
C GLY A 38 10.07 0.35 -19.90
N VAL A 39 8.94 1.03 -19.69
CA VAL A 39 8.12 1.57 -20.77
C VAL A 39 7.95 3.07 -20.55
N THR A 40 8.24 3.84 -21.59
CA THR A 40 7.86 5.25 -21.69
C THR A 40 7.65 5.55 -23.17
N PRO A 41 6.41 5.82 -23.61
CA PRO A 41 6.12 6.18 -24.99
C PRO A 41 7.00 7.34 -25.47
N GLY A 42 7.56 7.20 -26.67
CA GLY A 42 8.48 8.16 -27.28
C GLY A 42 9.94 8.07 -26.81
N LYS A 43 10.26 7.17 -25.87
CA LYS A 43 11.63 6.94 -25.37
C LYS A 43 12.15 5.52 -25.63
N GLY A 44 11.48 4.75 -26.49
CA GLY A 44 11.91 3.41 -26.87
C GLY A 44 13.31 3.37 -27.49
N GLY A 45 14.07 2.32 -27.20
CA GLY A 45 15.45 2.12 -27.66
C GLY A 45 16.52 2.67 -26.69
N ALA A 46 16.12 3.43 -25.67
CA ALA A 46 17.04 3.96 -24.67
C ALA A 46 17.50 2.89 -23.68
N GLN A 47 18.73 3.04 -23.16
CA GLN A 47 19.24 2.30 -22.01
C GLN A 47 19.23 3.24 -20.79
N TYR A 48 18.17 3.18 -20.00
CA TYR A 48 17.95 4.14 -18.92
C TYR A 48 18.76 3.79 -17.66
N LYS A 49 19.52 4.76 -17.15
CA LYS A 49 20.44 4.61 -16.00
C LYS A 49 19.89 5.21 -14.70
N GLY A 50 18.62 5.61 -14.68
CA GLY A 50 18.04 6.39 -13.59
C GLY A 50 18.29 7.89 -13.75
N SER A 51 17.92 8.66 -12.73
CA SER A 51 18.21 10.11 -12.65
C SER A 51 19.51 10.36 -11.88
N GLU A 52 20.00 11.60 -11.89
CA GLU A 52 21.16 12.00 -11.06
C GLU A 52 20.92 11.74 -9.57
N GLN A 53 19.70 11.99 -9.10
CA GLN A 53 19.31 11.76 -7.70
C GLN A 53 19.15 10.26 -7.38
N TYR A 54 18.72 9.47 -8.35
CA TYR A 54 18.40 8.04 -8.17
C TYR A 54 19.05 7.19 -9.26
N PRO A 55 20.39 7.08 -9.27
CA PRO A 55 21.10 6.30 -10.27
C PRO A 55 20.85 4.81 -10.09
N PHE A 56 20.71 4.10 -11.20
CA PHE A 56 20.56 2.65 -11.21
C PHE A 56 21.94 1.99 -11.24
N LYS A 57 22.12 0.93 -10.45
CA LYS A 57 23.34 0.10 -10.51
C LYS A 57 23.52 -0.59 -11.86
N LYS A 58 22.42 -0.85 -12.57
CA LYS A 58 22.38 -1.45 -13.90
C LYS A 58 21.39 -0.69 -14.76
N GLN A 59 21.75 -0.39 -16.00
CA GLN A 59 20.84 0.21 -16.96
C GLN A 59 19.70 -0.75 -17.33
N VAL A 60 18.54 -0.17 -17.62
CA VAL A 60 17.32 -0.90 -17.98
C VAL A 60 16.90 -0.47 -19.40
N PRO A 61 16.67 -1.42 -20.34
CA PRO A 61 16.18 -1.07 -21.66
C PRO A 61 14.76 -0.48 -21.57
N VAL A 62 14.52 0.59 -22.31
CA VAL A 62 13.22 1.26 -22.39
C VAL A 62 12.58 1.00 -23.74
N PHE A 63 11.31 0.64 -23.72
CA PHE A 63 10.50 0.40 -24.91
C PHE A 63 9.36 1.43 -25.01
N ASN A 64 8.79 1.52 -26.21
CA ASN A 64 7.59 2.33 -26.45
C ASN A 64 6.32 1.64 -25.96
N SER A 65 6.31 0.29 -25.90
CA SER A 65 5.15 -0.49 -25.48
C SER A 65 5.51 -1.62 -24.51
N VAL A 66 4.52 -2.08 -23.73
CA VAL A 66 4.63 -3.28 -22.90
C VAL A 66 4.78 -4.53 -23.76
N ALA A 67 4.14 -4.59 -24.92
CA ALA A 67 4.27 -5.71 -25.85
C ALA A 67 5.72 -5.92 -26.30
N ASP A 68 6.45 -4.85 -26.58
CA ASP A 68 7.89 -4.93 -26.90
C ASP A 68 8.71 -5.42 -25.71
N ALA A 69 8.40 -4.97 -24.50
CA ALA A 69 9.06 -5.44 -23.29
C ALA A 69 8.81 -6.95 -23.03
N VAL A 70 7.60 -7.43 -23.30
CA VAL A 70 7.27 -8.87 -23.23
C VAL A 70 8.04 -9.64 -24.30
N LYS A 71 7.99 -9.19 -25.56
CA LYS A 71 8.63 -9.86 -26.69
C LYS A 71 10.15 -9.96 -26.56
N ASN A 72 10.80 -8.86 -26.19
CA ASN A 72 12.27 -8.77 -26.20
C ASN A 72 12.89 -9.19 -24.86
N GLU A 73 12.21 -8.93 -23.74
CA GLU A 73 12.77 -9.12 -22.39
C GLU A 73 11.98 -10.13 -21.55
N GLY A 74 10.94 -10.76 -22.09
CA GLY A 74 10.16 -11.79 -21.41
C GLY A 74 9.53 -11.29 -20.11
N ALA A 75 9.03 -10.06 -20.08
CA ALA A 75 8.34 -9.53 -18.90
C ALA A 75 7.10 -10.39 -18.55
N THR A 76 6.92 -10.71 -17.27
CA THR A 76 5.81 -11.53 -16.75
C THR A 76 4.89 -10.77 -15.81
N ALA A 77 5.38 -9.66 -15.25
CA ALA A 77 4.64 -8.78 -14.36
C ALA A 77 4.88 -7.32 -14.72
N SER A 78 3.88 -6.46 -14.47
CA SER A 78 3.96 -5.02 -14.71
C SER A 78 3.75 -4.24 -13.42
N VAL A 79 4.50 -3.18 -13.22
CA VAL A 79 4.23 -2.16 -12.19
C VAL A 79 3.99 -0.81 -12.84
N ILE A 80 2.96 -0.12 -12.39
CA ILE A 80 2.46 1.11 -13.00
C ILE A 80 2.70 2.28 -12.05
N PHE A 81 3.56 3.20 -12.49
CA PHE A 81 3.82 4.52 -11.88
C PHE A 81 3.34 5.67 -12.79
N VAL A 82 2.33 5.39 -13.61
CA VAL A 82 1.76 6.31 -14.60
C VAL A 82 0.76 7.25 -13.90
N PRO A 83 0.70 8.55 -14.23
CA PRO A 83 -0.28 9.48 -13.65
C PRO A 83 -1.73 9.00 -13.79
N ALA A 84 -2.60 9.38 -12.86
CA ALA A 84 -3.98 8.90 -12.76
C ALA A 84 -4.77 8.99 -14.06
N SER A 85 -4.62 10.08 -14.82
CA SER A 85 -5.29 10.32 -16.09
C SER A 85 -4.96 9.30 -17.19
N PHE A 86 -3.86 8.56 -17.07
CA PHE A 86 -3.40 7.60 -18.08
C PHE A 86 -3.23 6.18 -17.51
N ALA A 87 -3.42 6.00 -16.19
CA ALA A 87 -3.13 4.74 -15.53
C ALA A 87 -4.09 3.61 -15.91
N ALA A 88 -5.36 3.92 -16.22
CA ALA A 88 -6.31 2.91 -16.70
C ALA A 88 -5.86 2.32 -18.05
N GLU A 89 -5.45 3.15 -18.99
CA GLU A 89 -4.91 2.72 -20.29
C GLU A 89 -3.62 1.91 -20.14
N ALA A 90 -2.72 2.32 -19.24
CA ALA A 90 -1.52 1.57 -18.90
C ALA A 90 -1.81 0.15 -18.35
N VAL A 91 -2.90 -0.02 -17.59
CA VAL A 91 -3.35 -1.36 -17.17
C VAL A 91 -3.84 -2.17 -18.36
N LEU A 92 -4.66 -1.57 -19.22
CA LEU A 92 -5.19 -2.24 -20.42
C LEU A 92 -4.05 -2.66 -21.36
N GLU A 93 -3.06 -1.81 -21.57
CA GLU A 93 -1.87 -2.13 -22.38
C GLU A 93 -1.12 -3.35 -21.82
N ALA A 94 -0.95 -3.45 -20.49
CA ALA A 94 -0.34 -4.63 -19.89
C ALA A 94 -1.17 -5.90 -20.06
N ILE A 95 -2.50 -5.80 -19.96
CA ILE A 95 -3.42 -6.93 -20.21
C ILE A 95 -3.26 -7.41 -21.67
N ASP A 96 -3.29 -6.49 -22.63
CA ASP A 96 -3.19 -6.78 -24.06
C ASP A 96 -1.83 -7.37 -24.44
N ALA A 97 -0.75 -6.93 -23.77
CA ALA A 97 0.59 -7.50 -23.91
C ALA A 97 0.74 -8.90 -23.28
N GLY A 98 -0.29 -9.43 -22.62
CA GLY A 98 -0.30 -10.77 -22.04
C GLY A 98 0.28 -10.87 -20.63
N ILE A 99 0.51 -9.74 -19.94
CA ILE A 99 0.96 -9.75 -18.54
C ILE A 99 -0.15 -10.32 -17.64
N LYS A 100 0.20 -11.28 -16.78
CA LYS A 100 -0.74 -11.93 -15.86
C LYS A 100 -0.75 -11.37 -14.44
N MET A 101 0.25 -10.56 -14.09
CA MET A 101 0.38 -9.93 -12.77
C MET A 101 0.67 -8.44 -12.90
N ILE A 102 -0.28 -7.60 -12.49
CA ILE A 102 -0.19 -6.14 -12.58
C ILE A 102 -0.24 -5.51 -11.19
N VAL A 103 0.65 -4.57 -10.91
CA VAL A 103 0.64 -3.79 -9.66
C VAL A 103 0.44 -2.32 -10.01
N THR A 104 -0.70 -1.77 -9.61
CA THR A 104 -1.08 -0.39 -9.91
C THR A 104 -0.91 0.46 -8.66
N ILE A 105 0.17 1.25 -8.62
CA ILE A 105 0.49 2.08 -7.45
C ILE A 105 -0.37 3.35 -7.44
N THR A 106 -0.63 3.90 -8.62
CA THR A 106 -1.33 5.17 -8.85
C THR A 106 -2.62 5.28 -8.04
N GLU A 107 -2.76 6.39 -7.32
CA GLU A 107 -3.96 6.79 -6.61
C GLU A 107 -4.81 7.75 -7.46
N GLY A 108 -6.13 7.75 -7.24
CA GLY A 108 -7.03 8.76 -7.81
C GLY A 108 -7.43 8.48 -9.26
N ILE A 109 -7.31 7.23 -9.72
CA ILE A 109 -7.84 6.83 -11.02
C ILE A 109 -9.37 6.92 -10.96
N PRO A 110 -10.05 7.52 -11.96
CA PRO A 110 -11.50 7.60 -11.96
C PRO A 110 -12.14 6.20 -11.86
N ALA A 111 -13.06 6.04 -10.91
CA ALA A 111 -13.73 4.75 -10.67
C ALA A 111 -14.45 4.24 -11.93
N ARG A 112 -14.98 5.14 -12.76
CA ARG A 112 -15.62 4.82 -14.05
C ARG A 112 -14.66 4.06 -14.98
N ASP A 113 -13.42 4.49 -15.07
CA ASP A 113 -12.41 3.89 -15.95
C ASP A 113 -12.00 2.52 -15.38
N MET A 114 -11.87 2.44 -14.06
CA MET A 114 -11.54 1.19 -13.37
C MET A 114 -12.61 0.11 -13.48
N VAL A 115 -13.89 0.45 -13.69
CA VAL A 115 -14.94 -0.54 -13.99
C VAL A 115 -14.66 -1.26 -15.31
N GLY A 116 -14.26 -0.52 -16.34
CA GLY A 116 -13.87 -1.09 -17.63
C GLY A 116 -12.62 -1.97 -17.52
N VAL A 117 -11.60 -1.48 -16.79
CA VAL A 117 -10.38 -2.25 -16.48
C VAL A 117 -10.72 -3.54 -15.74
N TYR A 118 -11.58 -3.49 -14.72
CA TYR A 118 -11.97 -4.67 -13.94
C TYR A 118 -12.63 -5.74 -14.81
N ALA A 119 -13.51 -5.35 -15.74
CA ALA A 119 -14.11 -6.29 -16.69
C ALA A 119 -13.05 -7.01 -17.55
N GLN A 120 -12.01 -6.29 -18.00
CA GLN A 120 -10.91 -6.91 -18.76
C GLN A 120 -10.03 -7.81 -17.90
N LEU A 121 -9.76 -7.46 -16.64
CA LEU A 121 -9.03 -8.32 -15.71
C LEU A 121 -9.70 -9.69 -15.57
N ILE A 122 -11.04 -9.71 -15.41
CA ILE A 122 -11.82 -10.94 -15.33
C ILE A 122 -11.77 -11.70 -16.65
N ARG A 123 -12.06 -11.03 -17.77
CA ARG A 123 -12.09 -11.65 -19.10
C ARG A 123 -10.76 -12.33 -19.47
N HIS A 124 -9.64 -11.67 -19.16
CA HIS A 124 -8.30 -12.14 -19.52
C HIS A 124 -7.62 -12.94 -18.40
N GLN A 125 -8.30 -13.17 -17.27
CA GLN A 125 -7.80 -13.87 -16.09
C GLN A 125 -6.46 -13.29 -15.62
N VAL A 126 -6.41 -11.96 -15.51
CA VAL A 126 -5.23 -11.21 -15.05
C VAL A 126 -5.42 -10.84 -13.59
N ARG A 127 -4.37 -11.06 -12.78
CA ARG A 127 -4.35 -10.62 -11.40
C ARG A 127 -3.81 -9.19 -11.32
N MET A 128 -4.57 -8.30 -10.68
CA MET A 128 -4.09 -6.95 -10.38
C MET A 128 -4.15 -6.66 -8.87
N ILE A 129 -3.09 -6.04 -8.35
CA ILE A 129 -3.04 -5.45 -7.01
C ILE A 129 -3.16 -3.93 -7.15
N GLY A 130 -4.00 -3.29 -6.34
CA GLY A 130 -4.33 -1.88 -6.45
C GLY A 130 -5.63 -1.61 -7.23
N PRO A 131 -5.89 -0.36 -7.66
CA PRO A 131 -5.02 0.81 -7.58
C PRO A 131 -4.88 1.38 -6.16
N ASN A 132 -4.13 2.48 -6.00
CA ASN A 132 -3.86 3.14 -4.72
C ASN A 132 -3.30 2.17 -3.68
N CYS A 133 -2.20 1.49 -4.02
CA CYS A 133 -1.64 0.45 -3.19
C CYS A 133 -0.13 0.58 -3.00
N PRO A 134 0.41 0.07 -1.88
CA PRO A 134 1.85 0.00 -1.69
C PRO A 134 2.52 -1.10 -2.55
N GLY A 135 1.74 -2.00 -3.14
CA GLY A 135 2.18 -3.11 -3.97
C GLY A 135 2.27 -4.45 -3.24
N ILE A 136 3.28 -5.24 -3.58
CA ILE A 136 3.49 -6.61 -3.09
C ILE A 136 4.96 -6.90 -2.84
N ILE A 137 5.25 -7.66 -1.80
CA ILE A 137 6.61 -8.10 -1.47
C ILE A 137 6.60 -9.53 -0.92
N THR A 138 7.44 -10.37 -1.52
CA THR A 138 7.84 -11.68 -0.99
C THR A 138 9.25 -11.48 -0.43
N PRO A 139 9.43 -11.48 0.90
CA PRO A 139 10.70 -11.08 1.48
C PRO A 139 11.88 -11.94 1.01
N GLY A 140 12.98 -11.28 0.64
CA GLY A 140 14.19 -11.95 0.13
C GLY A 140 14.08 -12.45 -1.32
N GLU A 141 12.93 -12.29 -1.98
CA GLU A 141 12.70 -12.79 -3.33
C GLU A 141 12.33 -11.70 -4.33
N CYS A 142 11.28 -10.92 -4.06
CA CYS A 142 10.75 -9.95 -5.01
C CYS A 142 9.97 -8.85 -4.30
N LYS A 143 10.25 -7.59 -4.64
CA LYS A 143 9.48 -6.41 -4.24
C LYS A 143 8.97 -5.72 -5.50
N ILE A 144 7.66 -5.53 -5.59
CA ILE A 144 7.01 -4.73 -6.65
C ILE A 144 6.18 -3.64 -5.99
N GLY A 145 6.57 -2.38 -6.23
CA GLY A 145 5.90 -1.20 -5.66
C GLY A 145 6.76 -0.45 -4.64
N ILE A 146 6.09 0.16 -3.67
CA ILE A 146 6.65 1.22 -2.81
C ILE A 146 6.90 0.78 -1.36
N MET A 147 6.58 -0.47 -0.99
CA MET A 147 6.86 -0.99 0.36
C MET A 147 8.36 -0.88 0.71
N PRO A 148 8.74 -0.40 1.91
CA PRO A 148 10.14 -0.31 2.31
C PRO A 148 10.73 -1.71 2.49
N GLY A 149 11.68 -2.11 1.65
CA GLY A 149 12.20 -3.49 1.64
C GLY A 149 12.96 -3.88 2.91
N PHE A 150 13.63 -2.92 3.56
CA PHE A 150 14.54 -3.15 4.68
C PHE A 150 13.85 -3.61 5.98
N ILE A 151 12.54 -3.40 6.13
CA ILE A 151 11.78 -3.88 7.31
C ILE A 151 11.24 -5.31 7.14
N HIS A 152 11.31 -5.85 5.92
CA HIS A 152 10.74 -7.15 5.57
C HIS A 152 11.77 -8.26 5.77
N THR A 153 11.38 -9.31 6.49
CA THR A 153 12.24 -10.46 6.77
C THR A 153 11.55 -11.75 6.33
N PRO A 154 12.24 -12.72 5.71
CA PRO A 154 11.64 -14.00 5.35
C PRO A 154 11.03 -14.71 6.56
N GLY A 155 9.82 -15.23 6.39
CA GLY A 155 9.10 -15.91 7.44
C GLY A 155 7.82 -16.58 6.95
N ARG A 156 6.86 -16.78 7.85
CA ARG A 156 5.68 -17.62 7.58
C ARG A 156 4.34 -16.93 7.83
N ILE A 157 4.34 -15.60 7.98
CA ILE A 157 3.13 -14.82 8.21
C ILE A 157 2.72 -14.10 6.92
N GLY A 158 1.51 -14.37 6.44
CA GLY A 158 0.91 -13.61 5.33
C GLY A 158 0.34 -12.30 5.85
N ILE A 159 0.48 -11.21 5.08
CA ILE A 159 -0.10 -9.91 5.44
C ILE A 159 -0.90 -9.37 4.26
N ILE A 160 -2.18 -9.06 4.49
CA ILE A 160 -3.07 -8.40 3.52
C ILE A 160 -3.70 -7.16 4.14
N SER A 161 -3.64 -6.03 3.44
CA SER A 161 -4.05 -4.75 4.01
C SER A 161 -4.58 -3.77 2.97
N ARG A 162 -5.52 -2.89 3.34
CA ARG A 162 -5.81 -1.67 2.55
C ARG A 162 -4.78 -0.56 2.77
N SER A 163 -4.22 -0.48 3.98
CA SER A 163 -3.34 0.62 4.41
C SER A 163 -1.86 0.24 4.33
N GLY A 164 -1.07 1.06 3.65
CA GLY A 164 0.39 0.90 3.60
C GLY A 164 1.06 1.03 4.96
N THR A 165 0.75 2.07 5.73
CA THR A 165 1.40 2.32 7.03
C THR A 165 1.06 1.24 8.06
N LEU A 166 -0.18 0.76 8.11
CA LEU A 166 -0.56 -0.36 8.98
C LEU A 166 0.07 -1.68 8.53
N THR A 167 0.35 -1.83 7.23
CA THR A 167 1.15 -2.97 6.74
C THR A 167 2.54 -2.93 7.36
N TYR A 168 3.18 -1.76 7.39
CA TYR A 168 4.54 -1.61 7.93
C TYR A 168 4.59 -1.89 9.44
N GLU A 169 3.55 -1.48 10.17
CA GLU A 169 3.40 -1.79 11.60
C GLU A 169 3.30 -3.31 11.83
N ALA A 170 2.46 -4.01 11.06
CA ALA A 170 2.32 -5.46 11.16
C ALA A 170 3.62 -6.20 10.79
N VAL A 171 4.28 -5.76 9.72
CA VAL A 171 5.58 -6.28 9.27
C VAL A 171 6.61 -6.13 10.37
N TRP A 172 6.74 -4.94 10.95
CA TRP A 172 7.70 -4.67 12.01
C TRP A 172 7.46 -5.57 13.23
N GLN A 173 6.22 -5.67 13.72
CA GLN A 173 5.91 -6.50 14.89
C GLN A 173 6.22 -7.98 14.68
N VAL A 174 5.88 -8.55 13.52
CA VAL A 174 6.14 -9.99 13.27
C VAL A 174 7.62 -10.26 12.94
N SER A 175 8.34 -9.30 12.36
CA SER A 175 9.80 -9.35 12.18
C SER A 175 10.52 -9.34 13.53
N GLU A 176 10.19 -8.42 14.44
CA GLU A 176 10.81 -8.31 15.78
C GLU A 176 10.58 -9.54 16.65
N LEU A 177 9.48 -10.27 16.41
CA LEU A 177 9.16 -11.53 17.06
C LEU A 177 9.80 -12.75 16.37
N GLY A 178 10.66 -12.54 15.36
CA GLY A 178 11.34 -13.61 14.62
C GLY A 178 10.41 -14.50 13.80
N MET A 179 9.20 -14.03 13.48
CA MET A 179 8.22 -14.79 12.68
C MET A 179 8.34 -14.49 11.19
N GLY A 180 8.75 -13.27 10.84
CA GLY A 180 8.91 -12.77 9.46
C GLY A 180 7.63 -12.86 8.64
N GLN A 181 7.73 -12.63 7.33
CA GLN A 181 6.59 -12.65 6.42
C GLN A 181 6.79 -13.64 5.27
N SER A 182 5.72 -14.33 4.87
CA SER A 182 5.72 -15.16 3.66
C SER A 182 5.49 -14.29 2.42
N THR A 183 4.44 -13.46 2.44
CA THR A 183 4.16 -12.44 1.42
C THR A 183 3.32 -11.33 2.07
N CYS A 184 3.61 -10.07 1.74
CA CYS A 184 2.78 -8.91 2.12
C CYS A 184 2.15 -8.30 0.87
N VAL A 185 0.85 -8.01 0.93
CA VAL A 185 0.08 -7.42 -0.17
C VAL A 185 -0.74 -6.25 0.36
N GLY A 186 -0.57 -5.07 -0.25
CA GLY A 186 -1.50 -3.97 -0.07
C GLY A 186 -2.54 -4.00 -1.18
N ILE A 187 -3.81 -4.25 -0.88
CA ILE A 187 -4.84 -4.51 -1.91
C ILE A 187 -5.29 -3.25 -2.65
N GLY A 188 -5.17 -2.09 -2.00
CA GLY A 188 -5.62 -0.81 -2.54
C GLY A 188 -6.65 -0.10 -1.65
N GLY A 189 -6.58 1.22 -1.63
CA GLY A 189 -7.54 2.10 -0.94
C GLY A 189 -8.77 2.47 -1.77
N ASP A 190 -8.70 2.29 -3.09
CA ASP A 190 -9.72 2.77 -4.02
C ASP A 190 -11.02 1.94 -4.01
N PRO A 191 -12.14 2.47 -4.54
CA PRO A 191 -13.43 1.78 -4.52
C PRO A 191 -13.51 0.60 -5.48
N VAL A 192 -12.76 0.61 -6.59
CA VAL A 192 -12.71 -0.47 -7.59
C VAL A 192 -11.27 -0.96 -7.67
N ILE A 193 -10.99 -2.09 -7.02
CA ILE A 193 -9.66 -2.73 -6.96
C ILE A 193 -9.63 -4.03 -7.76
N GLY A 194 -8.42 -4.47 -8.12
CA GLY A 194 -8.23 -5.67 -8.94
C GLY A 194 -8.36 -7.00 -8.21
N SER A 195 -7.97 -7.06 -6.94
CA SER A 195 -8.04 -8.27 -6.11
C SER A 195 -8.61 -7.94 -4.73
N SER A 196 -9.65 -8.65 -4.32
CA SER A 196 -10.25 -8.50 -2.99
C SER A 196 -9.47 -9.21 -1.89
N PHE A 197 -9.81 -8.95 -0.63
CA PHE A 197 -9.34 -9.77 0.50
C PHE A 197 -9.61 -11.25 0.28
N THR A 198 -10.82 -11.61 -0.16
CA THR A 198 -11.23 -12.99 -0.40
C THR A 198 -10.36 -13.67 -1.47
N ASP A 199 -10.00 -12.96 -2.54
CA ASP A 199 -9.17 -13.52 -3.61
C ASP A 199 -7.76 -13.85 -3.16
N LEU A 200 -7.19 -13.03 -2.28
CA LEU A 200 -5.85 -13.23 -1.75
C LEU A 200 -5.83 -14.21 -0.58
N LEU A 201 -6.87 -14.23 0.25
CA LEU A 201 -7.03 -15.24 1.30
C LEU A 201 -7.05 -16.64 0.67
N LYS A 202 -7.74 -16.86 -0.44
CA LYS A 202 -7.68 -18.18 -1.13
C LYS A 202 -6.24 -18.63 -1.38
N LEU A 203 -5.40 -17.73 -1.91
CA LEU A 203 -4.00 -18.05 -2.18
C LEU A 203 -3.19 -18.31 -0.91
N PHE A 204 -3.38 -17.52 0.15
CA PHE A 204 -2.72 -17.76 1.42
C PHE A 204 -3.18 -19.07 2.09
N ASN A 205 -4.44 -19.46 1.90
CA ASN A 205 -4.95 -20.73 2.41
C ASN A 205 -4.22 -21.91 1.76
N GLU A 206 -3.92 -21.80 0.48
CA GLU A 206 -3.24 -22.81 -0.34
C GLU A 206 -1.71 -22.79 -0.20
N ASP A 207 -1.11 -21.72 0.31
CA ASP A 207 0.34 -21.62 0.45
C ASP A 207 0.87 -22.31 1.71
N ASP A 208 1.48 -23.49 1.57
CA ASP A 208 2.10 -24.25 2.67
C ASP A 208 3.26 -23.54 3.38
N LYS A 209 3.74 -22.41 2.87
CA LYS A 209 4.73 -21.56 3.57
C LYS A 209 4.11 -20.46 4.43
N THR A 210 2.78 -20.38 4.47
CA THR A 210 2.04 -19.46 5.33
C THR A 210 1.36 -20.24 6.46
N ASP A 211 1.69 -19.89 7.71
CA ASP A 211 1.11 -20.49 8.92
C ASP A 211 -0.07 -19.70 9.47
N ALA A 212 -0.08 -18.38 9.30
CA ALA A 212 -1.15 -17.49 9.72
C ALA A 212 -1.20 -16.25 8.82
N VAL A 213 -2.36 -15.57 8.79
CA VAL A 213 -2.55 -14.35 8.01
C VAL A 213 -3.01 -13.21 8.90
N ILE A 214 -2.37 -12.05 8.75
CA ILE A 214 -2.87 -10.77 9.26
C ILE A 214 -3.69 -10.10 8.17
N MET A 215 -4.95 -9.78 8.48
CA MET A 215 -5.88 -9.05 7.63
C MET A 215 -6.22 -7.69 8.25
N ILE A 216 -5.84 -6.61 7.55
CA ILE A 216 -6.06 -5.22 8.00
C ILE A 216 -7.03 -4.53 7.06
N GLY A 217 -8.28 -4.43 7.51
CA GLY A 217 -9.35 -3.73 6.83
C GLY A 217 -9.53 -2.29 7.30
N GLU A 218 -10.54 -1.65 6.76
CA GLU A 218 -10.96 -0.29 7.09
C GLU A 218 -12.49 -0.20 7.13
N ILE A 219 -13.04 0.86 7.72
CA ILE A 219 -14.46 1.18 7.55
C ILE A 219 -14.86 1.40 6.09
N GLY A 220 -16.15 1.22 5.80
CA GLY A 220 -16.75 1.47 4.48
C GLY A 220 -16.74 0.27 3.54
N GLY A 221 -17.81 0.09 2.76
CA GLY A 221 -18.03 -1.13 1.97
C GLY A 221 -18.22 -2.39 2.82
N THR A 222 -18.24 -3.56 2.17
CA THR A 222 -18.55 -4.86 2.79
C THR A 222 -17.48 -5.95 2.53
N ALA A 223 -16.28 -5.53 2.11
CA ALA A 223 -15.25 -6.46 1.64
C ALA A 223 -14.71 -7.34 2.78
N GLU A 224 -14.61 -6.79 3.99
CA GLU A 224 -14.12 -7.48 5.17
C GLU A 224 -15.14 -8.52 5.68
N GLU A 225 -16.42 -8.22 5.62
CA GLU A 225 -17.50 -9.15 5.94
C GLU A 225 -17.53 -10.32 4.95
N ALA A 226 -17.40 -10.05 3.65
CA ALA A 226 -17.31 -11.10 2.63
C ALA A 226 -16.07 -11.99 2.83
N ALA A 227 -14.94 -11.40 3.22
CA ALA A 227 -13.74 -12.15 3.58
C ALA A 227 -13.95 -12.98 4.85
N ALA A 228 -14.63 -12.45 5.86
CA ALA A 228 -14.98 -13.19 7.08
C ALA A 228 -15.86 -14.40 6.77
N GLU A 229 -16.86 -14.26 5.90
CA GLU A 229 -17.69 -15.38 5.45
C GLU A 229 -16.86 -16.48 4.76
N TYR A 230 -15.91 -16.09 3.91
CA TYR A 230 -14.99 -17.05 3.28
C TYR A 230 -14.12 -17.75 4.32
N VAL A 231 -13.57 -17.00 5.29
CA VAL A 231 -12.72 -17.54 6.36
C VAL A 231 -13.48 -18.61 7.15
N LYS A 232 -14.70 -18.30 7.57
CA LYS A 232 -15.56 -19.22 8.34
C LYS A 232 -15.80 -20.55 7.63
N LYS A 233 -15.94 -20.53 6.31
CA LYS A 233 -16.33 -21.70 5.51
C LYS A 233 -15.16 -22.53 5.03
N ASN A 234 -14.03 -21.90 4.68
CA ASN A 234 -13.01 -22.55 3.85
C ASN A 234 -11.58 -22.42 4.38
N PHE A 235 -11.31 -21.49 5.29
CA PHE A 235 -9.94 -21.12 5.62
C PHE A 235 -9.45 -21.90 6.84
N LYS A 236 -8.30 -22.57 6.68
CA LYS A 236 -7.81 -23.58 7.62
C LYS A 236 -6.77 -23.04 8.60
N LYS A 237 -6.25 -21.85 8.32
CA LYS A 237 -5.13 -21.24 9.06
C LYS A 237 -5.65 -20.13 9.96
N PRO A 238 -4.98 -19.82 11.07
CA PRO A 238 -5.35 -18.68 11.88
C PRO A 238 -5.33 -17.36 11.09
N VAL A 239 -6.38 -16.55 11.29
CA VAL A 239 -6.47 -15.19 10.77
C VAL A 239 -6.54 -14.21 11.93
N ILE A 240 -5.73 -13.16 11.88
CA ILE A 240 -5.70 -12.06 12.83
C ILE A 240 -6.24 -10.83 12.13
N GLY A 241 -7.21 -10.16 12.75
CA GLY A 241 -7.98 -9.09 12.12
C GLY A 241 -7.81 -7.74 12.79
N PHE A 242 -7.72 -6.66 12.03
CA PHE A 242 -7.87 -5.30 12.53
C PHE A 242 -8.70 -4.46 11.55
N ILE A 243 -9.56 -3.57 12.08
CA ILE A 243 -10.35 -2.62 11.29
C ILE A 243 -9.96 -1.19 11.69
N ALA A 244 -9.37 -0.46 10.74
CA ALA A 244 -9.04 0.94 10.91
C ALA A 244 -10.30 1.83 10.85
N GLY A 245 -10.22 3.03 11.44
CA GLY A 245 -11.31 4.02 11.38
C GLY A 245 -12.41 3.86 12.44
N ARG A 246 -12.17 3.13 13.53
CA ARG A 246 -13.16 2.89 14.60
C ARG A 246 -13.70 4.17 15.25
N THR A 247 -12.88 5.23 15.32
CA THR A 247 -13.26 6.54 15.88
C THR A 247 -13.79 7.52 14.83
N ALA A 248 -14.13 7.03 13.63
CA ALA A 248 -14.69 7.84 12.57
C ALA A 248 -16.04 8.46 13.00
N PRO A 249 -16.22 9.79 12.84
CA PRO A 249 -17.54 10.37 12.99
C PRO A 249 -18.47 9.87 11.86
N PRO A 250 -19.78 9.68 12.12
CA PRO A 250 -20.75 9.31 11.09
C PRO A 250 -20.74 10.28 9.91
N GLY A 251 -20.90 9.75 8.69
CA GLY A 251 -21.00 10.55 7.46
C GLY A 251 -19.68 11.16 6.96
N ARG A 252 -18.53 10.87 7.60
CA ARG A 252 -17.23 11.29 7.08
C ARG A 252 -16.55 10.24 6.22
N ARG A 253 -16.02 10.72 5.09
CA ARG A 253 -15.07 9.99 4.25
C ARG A 253 -13.68 10.08 4.86
N MET A 254 -12.99 8.94 4.96
CA MET A 254 -11.58 8.87 5.39
C MET A 254 -10.62 9.08 4.20
N GLY A 255 -9.31 9.02 4.46
CA GLY A 255 -8.28 9.29 3.46
C GLY A 255 -8.44 8.43 2.20
N HIS A 256 -8.75 7.14 2.34
CA HIS A 256 -8.99 6.27 1.20
C HIS A 256 -10.36 6.51 0.55
N ALA A 257 -10.40 6.53 -0.79
CA ALA A 257 -11.61 6.79 -1.54
C ALA A 257 -12.73 5.76 -1.32
N GLY A 258 -12.39 4.50 -1.01
CA GLY A 258 -13.35 3.45 -0.70
C GLY A 258 -13.94 3.49 0.72
N ALA A 259 -13.42 4.32 1.61
CA ALA A 259 -13.82 4.36 3.01
C ALA A 259 -15.07 5.23 3.24
N ILE A 260 -16.20 4.80 2.66
CA ILE A 260 -17.51 5.46 2.78
C ILE A 260 -18.48 4.54 3.53
N ILE A 261 -19.01 5.01 4.66
CA ILE A 261 -20.08 4.34 5.41
C ILE A 261 -21.41 4.79 4.78
N SER A 262 -22.22 3.84 4.31
CA SER A 262 -23.50 4.13 3.64
C SER A 262 -24.62 3.28 4.23
N GLY A 263 -25.77 3.90 4.52
CA GLY A 263 -26.97 3.20 4.99
C GLY A 263 -26.79 2.41 6.30
N GLY A 264 -25.89 2.86 7.18
CA GLY A 264 -25.57 2.18 8.44
C GLY A 264 -24.66 0.95 8.31
N LYS A 265 -24.33 0.51 7.08
CA LYS A 265 -23.47 -0.65 6.81
C LYS A 265 -22.01 -0.25 6.65
N GLY A 266 -21.11 -1.16 7.01
CA GLY A 266 -19.67 -1.02 6.87
C GLY A 266 -19.03 -0.25 8.02
N THR A 267 -19.69 -0.17 9.17
CA THR A 267 -19.10 0.39 10.39
C THR A 267 -18.00 -0.54 10.91
N ALA A 268 -17.04 0.03 11.66
CA ALA A 268 -15.98 -0.79 12.26
C ALA A 268 -16.54 -1.86 13.20
N ALA A 269 -17.60 -1.53 13.96
CA ALA A 269 -18.21 -2.45 14.91
C ALA A 269 -18.83 -3.67 14.22
N GLU A 270 -19.61 -3.45 13.15
CA GLU A 270 -20.23 -4.55 12.37
C GLU A 270 -19.18 -5.44 11.72
N LYS A 271 -18.14 -4.84 11.12
CA LYS A 271 -17.03 -5.58 10.50
C LYS A 271 -16.31 -6.44 11.52
N MET A 272 -15.95 -5.87 12.67
CA MET A 272 -15.28 -6.60 13.74
C MET A 272 -16.16 -7.72 14.31
N ASP A 273 -17.47 -7.51 14.43
CA ASP A 273 -18.41 -8.56 14.86
C ASP A 273 -18.50 -9.70 13.84
N ALA A 274 -18.64 -9.40 12.55
CA ALA A 274 -18.64 -10.39 11.47
C ALA A 274 -17.32 -11.21 11.47
N MET A 275 -16.18 -10.54 11.60
CA MET A 275 -14.86 -11.18 11.69
C MET A 275 -14.75 -12.10 12.91
N ARG A 276 -15.20 -11.67 14.10
CA ARG A 276 -15.19 -12.52 15.31
C ARG A 276 -16.10 -13.75 15.14
N LYS A 277 -17.29 -13.58 14.58
CA LYS A 277 -18.24 -14.68 14.28
C LYS A 277 -17.70 -15.68 13.24
N ALA A 278 -16.71 -15.28 12.46
CA ALA A 278 -15.98 -16.13 11.53
C ALA A 278 -14.77 -16.85 12.15
N GLY A 279 -14.48 -16.63 13.44
CA GLY A 279 -13.31 -17.20 14.11
C GLY A 279 -12.01 -16.39 13.91
N ILE A 280 -12.09 -15.18 13.33
CA ILE A 280 -10.92 -14.31 13.19
C ILE A 280 -10.56 -13.72 14.55
N HIS A 281 -9.26 -13.74 14.88
CA HIS A 281 -8.73 -13.12 16.09
C HIS A 281 -8.64 -11.60 15.91
N VAL A 282 -9.76 -10.91 16.17
CA VAL A 282 -9.85 -9.45 15.99
C VAL A 282 -9.16 -8.72 17.16
N VAL A 283 -8.19 -7.87 16.83
CA VAL A 283 -7.52 -6.98 17.79
C VAL A 283 -8.13 -5.59 17.79
N GLU A 284 -8.09 -4.92 18.93
CA GLU A 284 -8.61 -3.55 19.07
C GLU A 284 -7.58 -2.46 18.78
N SER A 285 -6.30 -2.81 18.84
CA SER A 285 -5.19 -1.91 18.60
C SER A 285 -4.25 -2.56 17.59
N PRO A 286 -3.77 -1.81 16.57
CA PRO A 286 -2.80 -2.33 15.62
C PRO A 286 -1.51 -2.77 16.32
N ALA A 287 -1.18 -2.22 17.49
CA ALA A 287 -0.04 -2.61 18.32
C ALA A 287 -0.08 -4.07 18.83
N MET A 288 -1.23 -4.75 18.70
CA MET A 288 -1.43 -6.10 19.20
C MET A 288 -1.36 -7.17 18.11
N LEU A 289 -1.14 -6.81 16.85
CA LEU A 289 -1.16 -7.74 15.72
C LEU A 289 -0.13 -8.88 15.89
N GLY A 290 1.15 -8.54 16.04
CA GLY A 290 2.22 -9.54 16.16
C GLY A 290 2.13 -10.36 17.44
N ALA A 291 1.79 -9.74 18.57
CA ALA A 291 1.59 -10.46 19.83
C ALA A 291 0.45 -11.49 19.73
N THR A 292 -0.62 -11.16 19.00
CA THR A 292 -1.76 -12.05 18.78
C THR A 292 -1.38 -13.22 17.86
N VAL A 293 -0.62 -12.96 16.79
CA VAL A 293 -0.07 -14.04 15.93
C VAL A 293 0.77 -15.01 16.76
N ALA A 294 1.71 -14.49 17.57
CA ALA A 294 2.57 -15.34 18.40
C ALA A 294 1.76 -16.20 19.38
N LYS A 295 0.74 -15.61 20.03
CA LYS A 295 -0.16 -16.32 20.94
C LYS A 295 -0.90 -17.47 20.25
N VAL A 296 -1.48 -17.21 19.07
CA VAL A 296 -2.29 -18.21 18.35
C VAL A 296 -1.43 -19.34 17.78
N LEU A 297 -0.19 -19.04 17.38
CA LEU A 297 0.76 -20.05 16.94
C LEU A 297 1.48 -20.78 18.10
N GLY A 298 1.12 -20.53 19.36
CA GLY A 298 1.74 -21.16 20.53
C GLY A 298 3.21 -20.78 20.73
N LYS A 299 3.68 -19.70 20.11
CA LYS A 299 5.05 -19.21 20.29
C LYS A 299 5.13 -18.45 21.63
N LYS A 300 6.09 -18.83 22.48
CA LYS A 300 6.42 -18.04 23.67
C LYS A 300 6.87 -16.66 23.19
N SER A 301 6.05 -15.63 23.44
CA SER A 301 6.44 -14.25 23.18
C SER A 301 7.77 -14.03 23.92
N ALA A 302 8.85 -13.75 23.19
CA ALA A 302 10.08 -13.32 23.82
C ALA A 302 9.71 -12.10 24.65
N LYS A 303 9.82 -12.21 25.98
CA LYS A 303 9.53 -11.13 26.91
C LYS A 303 10.49 -9.97 26.63
N LYS A 304 10.17 -9.11 25.66
CA LYS A 304 10.48 -7.69 25.72
C LYS A 304 9.20 -7.02 26.17
N THR A 305 9.19 -6.64 27.42
CA THR A 305 8.15 -5.85 28.07
C THR A 305 7.86 -4.62 27.21
N ILE A 306 6.82 -4.65 26.38
CA ILE A 306 6.25 -3.42 25.84
C ILE A 306 5.57 -2.76 27.03
N ALA A 307 6.25 -1.80 27.64
CA ALA A 307 5.64 -0.95 28.65
C ALA A 307 4.46 -0.23 27.98
N VAL A 308 3.24 -0.64 28.33
CA VAL A 308 2.03 0.11 28.00
C VAL A 308 2.23 1.49 28.60
N ALA A 309 2.38 2.51 27.75
CA ALA A 309 2.51 3.89 28.17
C ALA A 309 1.26 4.25 28.99
N LYS A 310 1.40 4.34 30.31
CA LYS A 310 0.39 4.93 31.19
C LYS A 310 0.19 6.37 30.73
N SER A 311 -1.07 6.75 30.55
CA SER A 311 -1.50 8.10 30.21
C SER A 311 -0.81 9.14 31.09
N VAL A 312 0.05 9.94 30.48
CA VAL A 312 0.62 11.12 31.13
C VAL A 312 -0.49 12.16 31.24
N LYS A 313 -0.95 12.43 32.47
CA LYS A 313 -1.86 13.57 32.73
C LYS A 313 -1.15 14.87 32.28
N PRO A 314 -1.82 15.77 31.56
CA PRO A 314 -1.20 17.02 31.13
C PRO A 314 -0.84 17.88 32.35
N LYS A 315 0.45 18.25 32.46
CA LYS A 315 0.89 19.26 33.43
C LYS A 315 0.40 20.62 32.96
N ALA A 316 -0.29 21.34 33.84
CA ALA A 316 -0.77 22.70 33.60
C ALA A 316 0.39 23.65 33.30
N ILE A 317 0.34 24.29 32.13
CA ILE A 317 1.26 25.37 31.75
C ILE A 317 0.81 26.63 32.50
N LYS A 318 1.63 27.14 33.42
CA LYS A 318 1.43 28.45 34.05
C LYS A 318 1.57 29.53 32.97
N LYS A 319 0.50 30.30 32.73
CA LYS A 319 0.55 31.53 31.92
C LYS A 319 1.42 32.56 32.62
N THR A 320 2.61 32.82 32.09
CA THR A 320 3.39 33.99 32.48
C THR A 320 2.87 35.19 31.67
N VAL A 321 2.17 36.10 32.36
CA VAL A 321 1.72 37.38 31.80
C VAL A 321 2.93 38.30 31.66
N LEU A 322 3.36 38.55 30.42
CA LEU A 322 4.30 39.64 30.14
C LEU A 322 3.54 40.98 30.19
N ARG A 323 3.75 41.71 31.29
CA ARG A 323 3.34 43.12 31.43
C ARG A 323 4.16 43.99 30.48
N SER A 324 3.48 44.72 29.61
CA SER A 324 4.06 45.79 28.80
C SER A 324 4.57 46.93 29.68
N LYS A 325 5.87 47.23 29.63
CA LYS A 325 6.41 48.52 30.12
C LYS A 325 6.38 49.53 28.97
N LYS A 326 5.57 50.59 29.13
CA LYS A 326 5.70 51.84 28.39
C LYS A 326 7.00 52.53 28.81
N SER A 327 7.82 52.96 27.85
CA SER A 327 8.73 54.09 28.03
C SER A 327 8.77 54.96 26.77
N LYS A 328 8.95 56.25 27.03
CA LYS A 328 8.61 57.42 26.22
C LYS A 328 9.55 57.65 25.02
N GLY A 329 8.94 58.24 23.98
CA GLY A 329 9.45 59.12 22.90
C GLY A 329 10.94 59.22 22.57
N ASN A 330 11.25 59.32 21.26
CA ASN A 330 11.41 60.62 20.62
C ASN A 330 11.38 60.52 19.08
N ARG A 331 11.06 61.67 18.46
CA ARG A 331 11.09 62.07 17.03
C ARG A 331 12.25 61.44 16.23
N GLN A 332 12.19 61.24 14.91
CA GLN A 332 11.85 62.21 13.86
C GLN A 332 11.95 61.55 12.46
N ARG A 333 11.28 62.20 11.48
CA ARG A 333 11.45 62.13 10.01
C ARG A 333 10.59 61.13 9.20
N ARG A 334 9.47 61.72 8.71
CA ARG A 334 8.87 61.55 7.38
C ARG A 334 9.94 61.41 6.28
N VAL A 335 9.60 60.71 5.19
CA VAL A 335 9.31 61.32 3.86
C VAL A 335 8.91 60.21 2.84
N SER A 336 7.92 60.56 2.01
CA SER A 336 7.52 60.04 0.68
C SER A 336 7.11 58.56 0.56
N SER A 337 5.84 58.20 0.32
CA SER A 337 4.89 58.56 -0.74
C SER A 337 4.93 57.63 -1.97
N LYS A 338 3.71 57.25 -2.37
CA LYS A 338 3.24 56.78 -3.69
C LYS A 338 3.34 55.29 -4.02
N THR A 339 2.27 54.61 -3.61
CA THR A 339 1.46 53.71 -4.44
C THR A 339 0.94 54.41 -5.71
N GLU A 340 1.04 53.71 -6.84
CA GLU A 340 0.16 53.69 -8.03
C GLU A 340 0.85 52.75 -9.04
N SER A 341 0.22 51.92 -9.87
CA SER A 341 -1.18 51.76 -10.28
C SER A 341 -1.32 50.48 -11.14
N LYS A 342 -2.58 50.00 -11.24
CA LYS A 342 -3.29 49.44 -12.42
C LYS A 342 -2.65 48.29 -13.23
N LYS A 343 -3.31 47.13 -13.35
CA LYS A 343 -4.40 46.76 -14.30
C LYS A 343 -3.99 46.78 -15.79
N SER A 344 -4.11 45.57 -16.36
CA SER A 344 -4.36 45.15 -17.76
C SER A 344 -3.32 45.40 -18.86
N ARG A 345 -2.74 44.31 -19.37
CA ARG A 345 -3.09 43.72 -20.67
C ARG A 345 -3.03 42.20 -20.57
#